data_AF-A0A522B664-F1
#
_entry.id   AF-A0A522B664-F1
#
_cell.length_a   1.000
_cell.length_b   1.000
_cell.length_c   1.000
_cell.angle_alpha   90.00
_cell.angle_beta   90.00
_cell.angle_gamma   90.00
#
_symmetry.space_group_name_H-M   'P 1'
#
loop_
_entity.id
_entity.type
_entity.pdbx_description
1 polymer ?
#
loop_
_entity_poly.entity_id
_entity_poly.type
_entity_poly.pdbx_seq_one_letter_code
_entity_poly.pdbx_strand_id
1 'polypeptide(L)' 'MKLCGFEVGLDRPFFLLAGPCVVESEQLQMDVAGQLKEITASLGIPFIFKSSYDKANRSS' A
#
# COMPACT_ATOMS: atom_id res chain seq x y z
N MET A 1 -13.98 -6.75 -9.43
CA MET A 1 -13.11 -7.94 -9.31
C MET A 1 -12.69 -8.05 -7.87
N LYS A 2 -12.66 -9.27 -7.31
CA LYS A 2 -12.24 -9.46 -5.93
C LYS A 2 -10.71 -9.37 -5.82
N LEU A 3 -10.21 -8.48 -4.98
CA LEU A 3 -8.80 -8.26 -4.70
C LEU A 3 -8.61 -8.05 -3.19
N CYS A 4 -7.69 -8.78 -2.55
CA CYS A 4 -7.36 -8.63 -1.13
C CYS A 4 -8.59 -8.57 -0.18
N GLY A 5 -9.67 -9.27 -0.53
CA GLY A 5 -10.89 -9.36 0.29
C GLY A 5 -12.00 -8.36 -0.03
N PHE A 6 -11.83 -7.44 -1.00
CA PHE A 6 -12.84 -6.47 -1.41
C PHE A 6 -13.02 -6.40 -2.94
N GLU A 7 -14.11 -5.78 -3.41
CA GLU A 7 -14.36 -5.57 -4.84
C GLU A 7 -13.71 -4.29 -5.35
N VAL A 8 -12.95 -4.37 -6.44
CA VAL A 8 -12.36 -3.22 -7.15
C VAL A 8 -12.92 -3.10 -8.56
N GLY A 9 -13.07 -1.85 -9.04
CA GLY A 9 -13.64 -1.52 -10.34
C GLY A 9 -13.87 -0.02 -10.48
N LEU A 10 -14.16 0.44 -11.70
CA LEU A 10 -14.44 1.85 -11.98
C LEU A 10 -15.72 2.36 -11.31
N ASP A 11 -16.64 1.44 -11.01
CA ASP A 11 -17.93 1.65 -10.35
C ASP A 11 -17.89 1.30 -8.85
N ARG A 12 -16.70 1.08 -8.28
CA ARG A 12 -16.51 0.69 -6.87
C ARG A 12 -15.89 1.83 -6.07
N PRO A 13 -16.05 1.84 -4.73
CA PRO A 13 -15.36 2.77 -3.86
C PRO A 13 -13.85 2.75 -4.10
N PHE A 14 -13.24 3.93 -4.00
CA PHE A 14 -11.79 4.10 -4.10
C PHE A 14 -11.07 3.21 -3.08
N PHE A 15 -9.94 2.62 -3.49
CA PHE A 15 -9.00 1.95 -2.60
C PHE A 15 -7.59 2.52 -2.78
N LEU A 16 -6.78 2.44 -1.74
CA LEU A 16 -5.43 2.97 -1.75
C LEU A 16 -4.40 1.84 -1.80
N LEU A 17 -3.48 1.92 -2.76
CA LEU A 17 -2.23 1.15 -2.77
C LEU A 17 -1.07 2.12 -2.52
N ALA A 18 -0.42 1.99 -1.36
CA ALA A 18 0.60 2.94 -0.92
C ALA A 18 1.66 2.30 -0.02
N GLY A 19 2.83 2.95 0.04
CA GLY A 19 3.95 2.59 0.90
C GLY A 19 5.28 3.14 0.37
N PRO A 20 6.40 2.82 1.03
CA PRO A 20 7.72 3.30 0.62
C PRO A 20 8.08 2.83 -0.79
N CYS A 21 8.89 3.62 -1.48
CA CYS A 21 9.29 3.29 -2.84
C CYS A 21 10.07 1.97 -2.91
N VAL A 22 10.96 1.73 -1.94
CA VAL A 22 11.81 0.53 -1.83
C VAL A 22 11.86 0.03 -0.39
N VAL A 23 12.11 -1.27 -0.20
CA VAL A 23 12.32 -1.88 1.11
C VAL A 23 13.74 -1.54 1.59
N GLU A 24 13.85 -0.73 2.64
CA GLU A 24 15.14 -0.32 3.23
C GLU A 24 15.45 -1.07 4.53
N SER A 25 14.45 -1.25 5.39
CA SER A 25 14.53 -2.05 6.61
C SER A 25 13.15 -2.59 6.98
N GLU A 26 13.11 -3.71 7.69
CA GLU A 26 11.87 -4.31 8.20
C GLU A 26 11.11 -3.33 9.12
N GLN A 27 11.82 -2.70 10.06
CA GLN A 27 11.23 -1.73 10.98
C GLN A 27 10.51 -0.59 10.23
N LEU A 28 11.16 0.00 9.23
CA LEU A 28 10.54 1.06 8.43
C LEU A 28 9.29 0.57 7.70
N GLN A 29 9.31 -0.64 7.15
CA GLN A 29 8.13 -1.19 6.47
C GLN A 29 6.97 -1.38 7.46
N MET A 30 7.25 -1.92 8.65
CA MET A 30 6.23 -2.15 9.66
C MET A 30 5.63 -0.85 10.20
N ASP A 31 6.47 0.15 10.47
CA ASP A 31 6.01 1.46 10.96
C ASP A 31 5.11 2.17 9.94
N VAL A 32 5.55 2.24 8.67
CA VAL A 32 4.78 2.90 7.61
C VAL A 32 3.50 2.12 7.29
N ALA A 33 3.57 0.78 7.24
CA ALA A 33 2.37 -0.04 7.02
C ALA A 33 1.34 0.13 8.14
N GLY A 34 1.79 0.17 9.40
CA GLY A 34 0.95 0.40 10.56
C GLY A 34 0.23 1.75 10.49
N GLN A 35 0.98 2.83 10.30
CA GLN A 35 0.41 4.18 10.20
C GLN A 35 -0.58 4.31 9.04
N LEU A 36 -0.24 3.83 7.84
CA LEU A 36 -1.14 3.89 6.69
C LEU A 36 -2.40 3.06 6.91
N LYS A 37 -2.30 1.90 7.56
CA LYS A 37 -3.45 1.07 7.93
C LYS A 37 -4.38 1.81 8.90
N GLU A 38 -3.85 2.45 9.92
CA GLU A 38 -4.66 3.22 10.89
C GLU A 38 -5.38 4.38 10.22
N ILE A 39 -4.67 5.16 9.39
CA ILE A 39 -5.24 6.29 8.65
C ILE A 39 -6.36 5.81 7.72
N THR A 40 -6.08 4.80 6.89
CA THR A 40 -7.07 4.29 5.93
C THR A 40 -8.27 3.64 6.59
N ALA A 41 -8.07 2.94 7.72
CA ALA A 41 -9.16 2.41 8.53
C ALA A 41 -10.06 3.52 9.07
N SER A 42 -9.49 4.62 9.57
CA SER A 42 -10.26 5.77 10.08
C SER A 42 -11.11 6.46 8.99
N LEU A 43 -10.66 6.38 7.73
CA LEU A 43 -11.36 6.96 6.57
C LEU A 43 -12.29 5.96 5.87
N GLY A 44 -12.33 4.69 6.30
CA GLY A 44 -13.09 3.63 5.64
C GLY A 44 -12.58 3.29 4.24
N ILE A 45 -11.30 3.54 3.95
CA ILE A 45 -10.68 3.29 2.64
C ILE A 45 -10.02 1.90 2.65
N PRO A 46 -10.38 0.98 1.74
CA PRO A 46 -9.65 -0.28 1.59
C PRO A 46 -8.19 -0.01 1.20
N PHE A 47 -7.27 -0.72 1.83
CA PHE A 47 -5.84 -0.44 1.75
C PHE A 47 -5.01 -1.67 1.42
N ILE A 48 -4.04 -1.50 0.53
CA ILE A 48 -3.01 -2.48 0.18
C ILE A 48 -1.65 -1.83 0.37
N PHE A 49 -0.83 -2.37 1.27
CA PHE A 49 0.55 -1.91 1.42
C PHE A 49 1.41 -2.34 0.22
N LYS A 50 2.27 -1.44 -0.27
CA LYS A 50 3.22 -1.75 -1.33
C LYS A 50 4.60 -1.17 -1.04
N SER A 51 5.63 -1.99 -1.26
CA SER A 51 7.00 -1.54 -1.42
C SER A 51 7.73 -2.41 -2.45
N SER A 52 8.76 -1.88 -3.10
CA SER A 52 9.56 -2.65 -4.06
C SER A 52 10.80 -3.24 -3.40
N TYR A 53 11.15 -4.49 -3.72
CA TYR A 53 12.46 -5.04 -3.33
C TYR A 53 13.60 -4.34 -4.08
N ASP A 54 13.43 -4.15 -5.39
CA ASP A 54 14.40 -3.48 -6.26
C ASP A 54 13.72 -2.44 -7.17
N LYS A 55 14.51 -1.46 -7.64
CA LYS A 55 14.10 -0.48 -8.64
C LYS A 55 14.79 -0.79 -9.95
N ALA A 56 14.05 -1.32 -10.91
CA ALA A 56 14.53 -1.71 -12.24
C ALA A 56 15.18 -0.56 -13.08
N ASN A 57 15.11 0.69 -12.61
CA ASN A 57 15.45 1.88 -13.41
C ASN A 57 16.56 2.76 -12.77
N ARG A 58 17.42 2.23 -11.90
CA ARG A 58 18.54 3.03 -11.38
C ARG A 58 19.66 3.14 -12.43
N SER A 59 19.79 4.32 -13.04
CA SER A 59 21.11 4.82 -13.46
C SER A 59 21.85 5.35 -12.23
N SER A 60 23.16 5.07 -12.16
CA SER A 60 24.09 5.53 -11.13
C SER A 60 24.21 7.05 -11.04
#